data_AF-A0A946XL92-F1
#
_entry.id   AF-A0A946XL92-F1
#
_cell.length_a   1.000
_cell.length_b   1.000
_cell.length_c   1.000
_cell.angle_alpha   90.00
_cell.angle_beta   90.00
_cell.angle_gamma   90.00
#
_symmetry.space_group_name_H-M   'P 1'
#
loop_
_entity.id
_entity.type
_entity.pdbx_description
1 polymer ?
#
loop_
_entity_poly.entity_id
_entity_poly.type
_entity_poly.pdbx_seq_one_letter_code
_entity_poly.pdbx_strand_id
1 'polypeptide(L)'
;MTIRLLPTTTVNRIAAGEVVERPASAIKELVENSIDAGARRIDVIIRDGGRTFLSVTDDGCGMSAEELTLAVERHATSKLPDDDLENIHTLGFRGEALPSIGSVSRMSITSRVNGADSAWTVTIEGGEKSEPSPAALSQGTSIEVRDLFYATPARLKFLKTPKTENSHALDAIKRLAMAHPAIAFSVGDGSRTMLKLAQAQGDMLSARLDRLDAIMGNEFAANALAIDAEREGLHLSGHIGLPTLNRGNAALQFLFVNGRPVKDKLLFGAVRGAYRDFISHDRHPLLALFLDIPSESLDVNVHPAKTEVRFRDAGLVRGLIVSALRHALAEAGHRASTSVSNQALGAMQPETEAHQNYQGNYSANQNRSYAPSLGLQEAAREFQTPLNNLDGSLSVKEVAAEQIEEVPDDWPLGVARAQLHETYIVAQTDSGIVIVDQHAAHERLVYEDMKKALAEDG
;
A
#
# COMPACT_ATOMS: atom_id res chain seq x y z
N MET A 1 -14.26 8.74 -50.16
CA MET A 1 -14.57 7.46 -49.48
C MET A 1 -16.05 7.46 -49.15
N THR A 2 -16.75 6.34 -49.37
CA THR A 2 -18.17 6.16 -48.99
C THR A 2 -18.26 5.56 -47.59
N ILE A 3 -19.18 6.07 -46.77
CA ILE A 3 -19.47 5.56 -45.43
C ILE A 3 -20.13 4.18 -45.56
N ARG A 4 -19.68 3.19 -44.77
CA ARG A 4 -20.26 1.84 -44.73
C ARG A 4 -20.27 1.27 -43.32
N LEU A 5 -21.17 0.33 -43.06
CA LEU A 5 -21.16 -0.47 -41.83
C LEU A 5 -19.95 -1.41 -41.79
N LEU A 6 -19.40 -1.59 -40.59
CA LEU A 6 -18.33 -2.54 -40.34
C LEU A 6 -18.91 -3.94 -40.11
N PRO A 7 -18.23 -5.01 -40.55
CA PRO A 7 -18.59 -6.38 -40.16
C PRO A 7 -18.53 -6.53 -38.63
N THR A 8 -19.39 -7.38 -38.07
CA THR A 8 -19.47 -7.66 -36.63
C THR A 8 -18.13 -8.10 -36.04
N THR A 9 -17.37 -8.91 -36.77
CA THR A 9 -16.01 -9.34 -36.35
C THR A 9 -15.04 -8.16 -36.22
N THR A 10 -15.13 -7.16 -37.11
CA THR A 10 -14.31 -5.95 -37.03
C THR A 10 -14.74 -5.05 -35.88
N VAL A 11 -16.05 -4.86 -35.67
CA VAL A 11 -16.59 -4.11 -34.52
C VAL A 11 -16.11 -4.75 -33.23
N ASN A 12 -16.21 -6.07 -33.13
CA ASN A 12 -15.80 -6.82 -31.94
C ASN A 12 -14.32 -6.63 -31.61
N ARG A 13 -13.46 -6.67 -32.63
CA ARG A 13 -12.01 -6.46 -32.47
C ARG A 13 -11.65 -5.02 -32.11
N ILE A 14 -12.41 -4.03 -32.58
CA ILE A 14 -12.25 -2.62 -32.20
C ILE A 14 -12.62 -2.44 -30.74
N ALA A 15 -13.80 -2.89 -30.33
CA ALA A 15 -14.27 -2.82 -28.95
C ALA A 15 -13.33 -3.55 -27.99
N ALA A 16 -12.82 -4.72 -28.38
CA ALA A 16 -11.84 -5.45 -27.58
C ALA A 16 -10.51 -4.68 -27.39
N GLY A 17 -10.11 -3.86 -28.37
CA GLY A 17 -8.93 -3.00 -28.26
C GLY A 17 -9.07 -1.86 -27.25
N GLU A 18 -10.30 -1.43 -26.99
CA GLU A 18 -10.64 -0.40 -25.99
C GLU A 18 -10.72 -0.99 -24.58
N VAL A 19 -11.21 -2.23 -24.45
CA VAL A 19 -11.38 -2.91 -23.15
C VAL A 19 -10.10 -3.63 -22.70
N VAL A 20 -9.39 -4.29 -23.62
CA VAL A 20 -8.22 -5.12 -23.32
C VAL A 20 -6.98 -4.59 -24.06
N GLU A 21 -6.24 -3.70 -23.39
CA GLU A 21 -5.00 -3.17 -23.94
C GLU A 21 -3.83 -4.16 -23.85
N ARG A 22 -3.76 -4.92 -22.76
CA ARG A 22 -2.64 -5.79 -22.40
C ARG A 22 -3.09 -6.92 -21.46
N PRO A 23 -2.25 -7.95 -21.20
CA PRO A 23 -2.60 -9.06 -20.31
C PRO A 23 -3.05 -8.62 -18.92
N ALA A 24 -2.40 -7.58 -18.35
CA ALA A 24 -2.78 -7.04 -17.05
C ALA A 24 -4.22 -6.48 -17.01
N SER A 25 -4.71 -5.91 -18.12
CA SER A 25 -6.09 -5.44 -18.23
C SER A 25 -7.08 -6.60 -18.20
N ALA A 26 -6.80 -7.68 -18.95
CA ALA A 26 -7.63 -8.89 -18.93
C ALA A 26 -7.66 -9.51 -17.52
N ILE A 27 -6.50 -9.68 -16.89
CA ILE A 27 -6.41 -10.23 -15.52
C ILE A 27 -7.17 -9.37 -14.53
N LYS A 28 -7.03 -8.04 -14.59
CA LYS A 28 -7.79 -7.12 -13.74
C LYS A 28 -9.30 -7.36 -13.87
N GLU A 29 -9.84 -7.36 -15.09
CA GLU A 29 -11.28 -7.56 -15.29
C GLU A 29 -11.76 -8.94 -14.84
N LEU A 30 -10.96 -10.00 -15.05
CA LEU A 30 -11.28 -11.34 -14.57
C LEU A 30 -11.28 -11.43 -13.04
N VAL A 31 -10.29 -10.83 -12.37
CA VAL A 31 -10.22 -10.80 -10.90
C VAL A 31 -11.34 -9.92 -10.31
N GLU A 32 -11.68 -8.80 -10.95
CA GLU A 32 -12.84 -7.98 -10.56
C GLU A 32 -14.15 -8.79 -10.64
N ASN A 33 -14.32 -9.61 -11.68
CA ASN A 33 -15.46 -10.51 -11.79
C ASN A 33 -15.50 -11.56 -10.67
N SER A 34 -14.36 -12.15 -10.31
CA SER A 34 -14.27 -13.09 -9.18
C SER A 34 -14.63 -12.42 -7.84
N ILE A 35 -14.20 -11.18 -7.62
CA ILE A 35 -14.56 -10.40 -6.44
C ILE A 35 -16.07 -10.12 -6.41
N ASP A 36 -16.65 -9.65 -7.53
CA ASP A 36 -18.09 -9.42 -7.65
C ASP A 36 -18.91 -10.71 -7.46
N ALA A 37 -18.34 -11.88 -7.78
CA ALA A 37 -18.93 -13.20 -7.54
C ALA A 37 -18.83 -13.67 -6.07
N GLY A 38 -18.27 -12.86 -5.18
CA GLY A 38 -18.15 -13.16 -3.75
C GLY A 38 -17.05 -14.17 -3.41
N ALA A 39 -16.02 -14.30 -4.26
CA ALA A 39 -14.92 -15.22 -4.02
C ALA A 39 -14.16 -14.89 -2.71
N ARG A 40 -13.72 -15.94 -2.02
CA ARG A 40 -12.84 -15.87 -0.83
C ARG A 40 -11.41 -16.28 -1.15
N ARG A 41 -11.19 -16.97 -2.27
CA ARG A 41 -9.87 -17.33 -2.80
C ARG A 41 -9.84 -17.12 -4.30
N ILE A 42 -8.81 -16.43 -4.75
CA ILE A 42 -8.54 -16.18 -6.17
C ILE A 42 -7.12 -16.62 -6.49
N ASP A 43 -7.00 -17.58 -7.40
CA ASP A 43 -5.75 -18.13 -7.90
C ASP A 43 -5.51 -17.66 -9.34
N VAL A 44 -4.36 -17.04 -9.59
CA VAL A 44 -3.99 -16.48 -10.90
C VAL A 44 -2.71 -17.14 -11.41
N ILE A 45 -2.75 -17.68 -12.62
CA ILE A 45 -1.56 -18.22 -13.30
C ILE A 45 -1.24 -17.32 -14.50
N ILE A 46 0.02 -16.94 -14.65
CA ILE A 46 0.51 -16.08 -15.73
C ILE A 46 1.77 -16.70 -16.33
N ARG A 47 1.75 -17.02 -17.62
CA ARG A 47 2.93 -17.53 -18.36
C ARG A 47 3.30 -16.60 -19.49
N ASP A 48 4.60 -16.41 -19.70
CA ASP A 48 5.15 -15.52 -20.73
C ASP A 48 4.50 -14.11 -20.75
N GLY A 49 4.39 -13.48 -19.58
CA GLY A 49 3.74 -12.17 -19.48
C GLY A 49 2.22 -12.19 -19.62
N GLY A 50 1.59 -13.36 -19.68
CA GLY A 50 0.17 -13.54 -19.99
C GLY A 50 -0.12 -13.58 -21.49
N ARG A 51 0.92 -13.63 -22.33
CA ARG A 51 0.79 -13.72 -23.80
C ARG A 51 0.31 -15.12 -24.22
N THR A 52 0.99 -16.16 -23.73
CA THR A 52 0.72 -17.55 -24.12
C THR A 52 -0.42 -18.14 -23.30
N PHE A 53 -0.43 -17.85 -22.00
CA PHE A 53 -1.44 -18.37 -21.08
C PHE A 53 -1.61 -17.43 -19.89
N LEU A 54 -2.86 -17.17 -19.54
CA LEU A 54 -3.26 -16.69 -18.23
C LEU A 54 -4.51 -17.44 -17.77
N SER A 55 -4.68 -17.62 -16.45
CA SER A 55 -5.92 -18.12 -15.88
C SER A 55 -6.27 -17.41 -14.59
N VAL A 56 -7.57 -17.30 -14.33
CA VAL A 56 -8.12 -16.84 -13.04
C VAL A 56 -9.12 -17.90 -12.58
N THR A 57 -8.88 -18.45 -11.40
CA THR A 57 -9.73 -19.45 -10.76
C THR A 57 -10.20 -18.91 -9.41
N ASP A 58 -11.49 -19.01 -9.15
CA ASP A 58 -12.11 -18.52 -7.93
C ASP A 58 -13.09 -19.53 -7.34
N ASP A 59 -13.44 -19.32 -6.07
CA ASP A 59 -14.46 -20.08 -5.33
C ASP A 59 -15.77 -19.29 -5.13
N GLY A 60 -16.09 -18.39 -6.07
CA GLY A 60 -17.31 -17.58 -6.04
C GLY A 60 -18.60 -18.38 -6.26
N CYS A 61 -19.70 -17.67 -6.51
CA CYS A 61 -21.03 -18.27 -6.69
C CYS A 61 -21.14 -19.24 -7.89
N GLY A 62 -20.32 -19.05 -8.92
CA GLY A 62 -20.37 -19.81 -10.18
C GLY A 62 -21.51 -19.37 -11.11
N MET A 63 -21.63 -20.03 -12.26
CA MET A 63 -22.62 -19.77 -13.31
C MET A 63 -23.24 -21.09 -13.80
N SER A 64 -24.54 -21.06 -14.13
CA SER A 64 -25.25 -22.16 -14.78
C SER A 64 -24.82 -22.33 -16.26
N ALA A 65 -25.26 -23.40 -16.92
CA ALA A 65 -24.99 -23.60 -18.35
C ALA A 65 -25.61 -22.48 -19.23
N GLU A 66 -26.80 -22.03 -18.87
CA GLU A 66 -27.49 -20.93 -19.53
C GLU A 66 -26.77 -19.60 -19.28
N GLU A 67 -26.37 -19.35 -18.03
CA GLU A 67 -25.62 -18.14 -17.66
C GLU A 67 -24.25 -18.09 -18.33
N LEU A 68 -23.55 -19.22 -18.46
CA LEU A 68 -22.28 -19.29 -19.20
C LEU A 68 -22.44 -18.85 -20.67
N THR A 69 -23.55 -19.27 -21.28
CA THR A 69 -23.86 -18.92 -22.68
C THR A 69 -24.16 -17.43 -22.82
N LEU A 70 -24.79 -16.84 -21.80
CA LEU A 70 -25.13 -15.41 -21.74
C LEU A 70 -23.91 -14.55 -21.35
N ALA A 71 -23.03 -15.03 -20.48
CA ALA A 71 -21.87 -14.28 -19.97
C ALA A 71 -20.83 -13.93 -21.07
N VAL A 72 -20.87 -14.64 -22.19
CA VAL A 72 -20.01 -14.39 -23.37
C VAL A 72 -20.71 -13.55 -24.43
N GLU A 73 -21.96 -13.15 -24.22
CA GLU A 73 -22.67 -12.19 -25.06
C GLU A 73 -22.34 -10.75 -24.67
N ARG A 74 -22.33 -9.86 -25.67
CA ARG A 74 -22.17 -8.42 -25.42
C ARG A 74 -23.40 -7.85 -24.73
N HIS A 75 -23.17 -6.82 -23.93
CA HIS A 75 -24.22 -6.12 -23.18
C HIS A 75 -25.03 -7.03 -22.24
N ALA A 76 -24.48 -8.17 -21.83
CA ALA A 76 -25.11 -9.07 -20.88
C ALA A 76 -24.44 -8.94 -19.50
N THR A 77 -25.23 -8.63 -18.47
CA THR A 77 -24.73 -8.42 -17.10
C THR A 77 -25.78 -8.79 -16.07
N SER A 78 -25.35 -9.35 -14.94
CA SER A 78 -26.19 -9.59 -13.76
C SER A 78 -26.07 -8.48 -12.70
N LYS A 79 -25.24 -7.46 -12.96
CA LYS A 79 -24.78 -6.48 -11.97
C LYS A 79 -25.59 -5.18 -11.94
N LEU A 80 -26.59 -5.06 -12.81
CA LEU A 80 -27.50 -3.92 -12.92
C LEU A 80 -28.94 -4.42 -12.95
N PRO A 81 -29.53 -4.83 -11.80
CA PRO A 81 -30.89 -5.38 -11.78
C PRO A 81 -31.96 -4.35 -12.14
N ASP A 82 -31.72 -3.06 -11.86
CA ASP A 82 -32.67 -1.96 -12.09
C ASP A 82 -32.22 -1.02 -13.23
N ASP A 83 -31.23 -1.43 -14.05
CA ASP A 83 -30.62 -0.63 -15.12
C ASP A 83 -30.02 0.72 -14.66
N ASP A 84 -29.82 0.92 -13.35
CA ASP A 84 -29.32 2.16 -12.75
C ASP A 84 -27.79 2.29 -12.94
N LEU A 85 -27.39 3.19 -13.83
CA LEU A 85 -25.99 3.52 -14.10
C LEU A 85 -25.42 4.60 -13.16
N GLU A 86 -26.26 5.22 -12.31
CA GLU A 86 -25.86 6.27 -11.36
C GLU A 86 -25.40 5.65 -10.03
N ASN A 87 -25.97 4.50 -9.63
CA ASN A 87 -25.63 3.80 -8.37
C ASN A 87 -24.92 2.45 -8.58
N ILE A 88 -23.64 2.51 -8.96
CA ILE A 88 -22.85 1.30 -9.25
C ILE A 88 -22.10 0.81 -8.00
N HIS A 89 -22.51 -0.35 -7.47
CA HIS A 89 -21.87 -0.99 -6.30
C HIS A 89 -20.83 -2.06 -6.65
N THR A 90 -20.77 -2.50 -7.91
CA THR A 90 -19.88 -3.57 -8.39
C THR A 90 -18.65 -3.03 -9.13
N LEU A 91 -17.59 -3.83 -9.22
CA LEU A 91 -16.37 -3.46 -9.94
C LEU A 91 -16.61 -3.48 -11.47
N GLY A 92 -17.25 -4.52 -11.97
CA GLY A 92 -17.74 -4.61 -13.36
C GLY A 92 -19.23 -4.25 -13.48
N PHE A 93 -19.67 -3.67 -14.60
CA PHE A 93 -21.10 -3.44 -14.86
C PHE A 93 -21.51 -3.45 -16.34
N ARG A 94 -20.54 -3.33 -17.27
CA ARG A 94 -20.82 -3.13 -18.71
C ARG A 94 -21.21 -4.38 -19.49
N GLY A 95 -20.96 -5.58 -18.97
CA GLY A 95 -21.18 -6.83 -19.72
C GLY A 95 -20.24 -7.03 -20.92
N GLU A 96 -19.10 -6.33 -20.97
CA GLU A 96 -18.22 -6.32 -22.16
C GLU A 96 -16.91 -7.09 -21.98
N ALA A 97 -16.52 -7.44 -20.75
CA ALA A 97 -15.19 -7.96 -20.46
C ALA A 97 -14.92 -9.34 -21.10
N LEU A 98 -15.76 -10.34 -20.80
CA LEU A 98 -15.59 -11.70 -21.32
C LEU A 98 -15.76 -11.77 -22.86
N PRO A 99 -16.78 -11.13 -23.47
CA PRO A 99 -16.90 -11.10 -24.93
C PRO A 99 -15.67 -10.46 -25.61
N SER A 100 -15.15 -9.38 -25.02
CA SER A 100 -13.98 -8.67 -25.54
C SER A 100 -12.72 -9.54 -25.48
N ILE A 101 -12.45 -10.18 -24.33
CA ILE A 101 -11.33 -11.10 -24.17
C ILE A 101 -11.45 -12.28 -25.13
N GLY A 102 -12.63 -12.92 -25.21
CA GLY A 102 -12.87 -14.06 -26.10
C GLY A 102 -12.72 -13.73 -27.59
N SER A 103 -13.02 -12.49 -28.00
CA SER A 103 -12.87 -12.07 -29.40
C SER A 103 -11.41 -11.93 -29.88
N VAL A 104 -10.45 -11.83 -28.95
CA VAL A 104 -9.02 -11.66 -29.25
C VAL A 104 -8.15 -12.78 -28.71
N SER A 105 -8.74 -13.87 -28.22
CA SER A 105 -8.02 -14.99 -27.59
C SER A 105 -8.70 -16.34 -27.84
N ARG A 106 -8.05 -17.41 -27.37
CA ARG A 106 -8.64 -18.73 -27.19
C ARG A 106 -9.02 -18.87 -25.72
N MET A 107 -10.28 -18.64 -25.39
CA MET A 107 -10.78 -18.61 -24.01
C MET A 107 -11.58 -19.86 -23.69
N SER A 108 -11.46 -20.37 -22.46
CA SER A 108 -12.30 -21.41 -21.90
C SER A 108 -12.82 -20.95 -20.55
N ILE A 109 -14.13 -21.04 -20.34
CA ILE A 109 -14.79 -20.72 -19.08
C ILE A 109 -15.39 -22.00 -18.56
N THR A 110 -14.94 -22.46 -17.39
CA THR A 110 -15.52 -23.59 -16.66
C THR A 110 -16.13 -23.07 -15.37
N SER A 111 -17.39 -23.38 -15.10
CA SER A 111 -18.04 -22.89 -13.88
C SER A 111 -18.98 -23.94 -13.28
N ARG A 112 -19.13 -23.90 -11.95
CA ARG A 112 -20.10 -24.70 -11.19
C ARG A 112 -20.80 -23.82 -10.17
N VAL A 113 -22.11 -23.68 -10.30
CA VAL A 113 -22.96 -23.02 -9.30
C VAL A 113 -22.84 -23.74 -7.96
N ASN A 114 -22.80 -22.99 -6.87
CA ASN A 114 -22.81 -23.56 -5.54
C ASN A 114 -24.05 -24.46 -5.33
N GLY A 115 -23.82 -25.72 -4.94
CA GLY A 115 -24.87 -26.72 -4.75
C GLY A 115 -25.31 -27.48 -6.01
N ALA A 116 -24.80 -27.16 -7.20
CA ALA A 116 -25.13 -27.91 -8.42
C ALA A 116 -24.29 -29.18 -8.60
N ASP A 117 -24.86 -30.26 -9.14
CA ASP A 117 -24.17 -31.55 -9.26
C ASP A 117 -23.05 -31.58 -10.32
N SER A 118 -23.11 -30.69 -11.30
CA SER A 118 -22.20 -30.71 -12.46
C SER A 118 -21.67 -29.33 -12.79
N ALA A 119 -20.42 -29.29 -13.24
CA ALA A 119 -19.83 -28.09 -13.83
C ALA A 119 -20.04 -28.10 -15.35
N TRP A 120 -19.95 -26.92 -15.94
CA TRP A 120 -20.12 -26.72 -17.38
C TRP A 120 -18.97 -25.89 -17.92
N THR A 121 -18.59 -26.16 -19.17
CA THR A 121 -17.56 -25.44 -19.90
C THR A 121 -18.09 -24.89 -21.21
N VAL A 122 -17.75 -23.64 -21.50
CA VAL A 122 -17.89 -22.99 -22.82
C VAL A 122 -16.51 -22.56 -23.30
N THR A 123 -16.21 -22.85 -24.57
CA THR A 123 -14.99 -22.40 -25.25
C THR A 123 -15.31 -21.31 -26.26
N ILE A 124 -14.41 -20.34 -26.38
CA ILE A 124 -14.52 -19.19 -27.29
C ILE A 124 -13.20 -19.08 -28.06
N GLU A 125 -13.27 -19.14 -29.38
CA GLU A 125 -12.12 -18.92 -30.25
C GLU A 125 -12.39 -17.72 -31.17
N GLY A 126 -11.73 -16.59 -30.90
CA GLY A 126 -11.85 -15.41 -31.77
C GLY A 126 -13.27 -14.84 -31.84
N GLY A 127 -14.07 -15.08 -30.80
CA GLY A 127 -15.47 -14.66 -30.70
C GLY A 127 -16.48 -15.71 -31.14
N GLU A 128 -16.04 -16.84 -31.69
CA GLU A 128 -16.92 -17.98 -31.97
C GLU A 128 -17.04 -18.85 -30.71
N LYS A 129 -18.25 -18.98 -30.17
CA LYS A 129 -18.53 -19.74 -28.94
C LYS A 129 -19.01 -21.16 -29.25
N SER A 130 -18.62 -22.11 -28.42
CA SER A 130 -19.15 -23.48 -28.43
C SER A 130 -20.44 -23.59 -27.63
N GLU A 131 -21.19 -24.67 -27.85
CA GLU A 131 -22.24 -25.08 -26.92
C GLU A 131 -21.65 -25.45 -25.55
N PRO A 132 -22.38 -25.21 -24.44
CA PRO A 132 -21.99 -25.69 -23.12
C PRO A 132 -21.84 -27.21 -23.09
N SER A 133 -20.77 -27.69 -22.45
CA SER A 133 -20.51 -29.12 -22.28
C SER A 133 -20.21 -29.47 -20.82
N PRO A 134 -20.55 -30.68 -20.35
CA PRO A 134 -20.25 -31.10 -18.98
C PRO A 134 -18.74 -31.12 -18.70
N ALA A 135 -18.35 -30.66 -17.51
CA ALA A 135 -16.97 -30.58 -17.07
C ALA A 135 -16.80 -30.91 -15.58
N ALA A 136 -15.55 -31.00 -15.14
CA ALA A 136 -15.22 -31.21 -13.74
C ALA A 136 -14.66 -29.92 -13.13
N LEU A 137 -15.35 -29.39 -12.12
CA LEU A 137 -14.88 -28.28 -11.28
C LEU A 137 -15.44 -28.43 -9.88
N SER A 138 -14.62 -28.19 -8.86
CA SER A 138 -15.04 -28.33 -7.47
C SER A 138 -16.03 -27.25 -7.05
N GLN A 139 -15.82 -25.97 -7.35
CA GLN A 139 -16.74 -24.87 -7.06
C GLN A 139 -16.24 -23.60 -7.78
N GLY A 140 -17.14 -22.66 -8.04
CA GLY A 140 -16.79 -21.33 -8.53
C GLY A 140 -16.53 -21.33 -10.01
N THR A 141 -15.56 -20.52 -10.46
CA THR A 141 -15.27 -20.33 -11.88
C THR A 141 -13.78 -20.43 -12.16
N SER A 142 -13.43 -21.06 -13.28
CA SER A 142 -12.07 -21.07 -13.83
C SER A 142 -12.11 -20.56 -15.27
N ILE A 143 -11.41 -19.46 -15.51
CA ILE A 143 -11.29 -18.84 -16.84
C ILE A 143 -9.85 -18.98 -17.30
N GLU A 144 -9.65 -19.73 -18.38
CA GLU A 144 -8.36 -19.86 -19.07
C GLU A 144 -8.37 -19.02 -20.35
N VAL A 145 -7.29 -18.29 -20.58
CA VAL A 145 -7.10 -17.48 -21.79
C VAL A 145 -5.74 -17.83 -22.40
N ARG A 146 -5.77 -18.33 -23.63
CA ARG A 146 -4.59 -18.72 -24.40
C ARG A 146 -4.39 -17.80 -25.60
N ASP A 147 -3.13 -17.58 -25.96
CA ASP A 147 -2.71 -16.81 -27.12
C ASP A 147 -3.41 -15.45 -27.22
N LEU A 148 -3.29 -14.64 -26.17
CA LEU A 148 -3.90 -13.31 -26.13
C LEU A 148 -3.40 -12.46 -27.31
N PHE A 149 -4.32 -11.85 -28.05
CA PHE A 149 -4.10 -11.08 -29.27
C PHE A 149 -3.71 -11.90 -30.52
N TYR A 150 -3.92 -13.22 -30.56
CA TYR A 150 -3.66 -14.01 -31.77
C TYR A 150 -4.46 -13.49 -32.99
N ALA A 151 -5.71 -13.05 -32.76
CA ALA A 151 -6.57 -12.44 -33.77
C ALA A 151 -6.22 -10.96 -34.09
N THR A 152 -5.28 -10.35 -33.36
CA THR A 152 -4.87 -8.93 -33.51
C THR A 152 -3.34 -8.77 -33.48
N PRO A 153 -2.62 -9.18 -34.54
CA PRO A 153 -1.15 -9.20 -34.56
C PRO A 153 -0.48 -7.84 -34.34
N ALA A 154 -1.14 -6.75 -34.74
CA ALA A 154 -0.64 -5.41 -34.48
C ALA A 154 -0.52 -5.13 -32.97
N ARG A 155 -1.50 -5.54 -32.16
CA ARG A 155 -1.50 -5.35 -30.70
C ARG A 155 -0.40 -6.15 -30.02
N LEU A 156 -0.17 -7.37 -30.51
CA LEU A 156 0.89 -8.25 -30.05
C LEU A 156 2.28 -7.59 -30.15
N LYS A 157 2.51 -6.75 -31.17
CA LYS A 157 3.78 -6.00 -31.34
C LYS A 157 3.97 -4.85 -30.33
N PHE A 158 2.91 -4.40 -29.67
CA PHE A 158 2.98 -3.33 -28.66
C PHE A 158 3.22 -3.85 -27.25
N LEU A 159 3.14 -5.17 -27.04
CA LEU A 159 3.46 -5.77 -25.74
C LEU A 159 4.92 -5.51 -25.36
N LYS A 160 5.14 -5.24 -24.08
CA LYS A 160 6.48 -5.12 -23.52
C LYS A 160 7.07 -6.50 -23.28
N THR A 161 8.25 -6.54 -22.65
CA THR A 161 8.87 -7.81 -22.27
C THR A 161 7.97 -8.57 -21.30
N PRO A 162 8.04 -9.92 -21.26
CA PRO A 162 7.25 -10.73 -20.34
C PRO A 162 7.37 -10.29 -18.87
N LYS A 163 8.58 -9.87 -18.46
CA LYS A 163 8.84 -9.34 -17.11
C LYS A 163 8.06 -8.06 -16.81
N THR A 164 7.96 -7.16 -17.79
CA THR A 164 7.21 -5.90 -17.64
C THR A 164 5.71 -6.17 -17.57
N GLU A 165 5.18 -7.05 -18.41
CA GLU A 165 3.76 -7.42 -18.37
C GLU A 165 3.38 -8.14 -17.07
N ASN A 166 4.24 -9.05 -16.58
CA ASN A 166 4.07 -9.66 -15.26
C ASN A 166 4.04 -8.61 -14.14
N SER A 167 4.92 -7.61 -14.19
CA SER A 167 4.93 -6.52 -13.22
C SER A 167 3.63 -5.71 -13.23
N HIS A 168 3.07 -5.43 -14.42
CA HIS A 168 1.79 -4.75 -14.55
C HIS A 168 0.63 -5.58 -13.99
N ALA A 169 0.60 -6.89 -14.26
CA ALA A 169 -0.42 -7.78 -13.71
C ALA A 169 -0.32 -7.88 -12.19
N LEU A 170 0.89 -8.02 -11.65
CA LEU A 170 1.11 -8.04 -10.20
C LEU A 170 0.71 -6.73 -9.53
N ASP A 171 0.99 -5.56 -10.13
CA ASP A 171 0.55 -4.26 -9.59
C ASP A 171 -0.98 -4.17 -9.53
N ALA A 172 -1.67 -4.60 -10.60
CA ALA A 172 -3.14 -4.61 -10.65
C ALA A 172 -3.73 -5.52 -9.57
N ILE A 173 -3.22 -6.75 -9.43
CA ILE A 173 -3.69 -7.72 -8.41
C ILE A 173 -3.39 -7.21 -7.00
N LYS A 174 -2.20 -6.63 -6.76
CA LYS A 174 -1.85 -6.04 -5.46
C LYS A 174 -2.84 -4.97 -5.03
N ARG A 175 -3.20 -4.06 -5.94
CA ARG A 175 -4.20 -3.02 -5.68
C ARG A 175 -5.55 -3.61 -5.29
N LEU A 176 -6.05 -4.59 -6.03
CA LEU A 176 -7.31 -5.28 -5.69
C LEU A 176 -7.19 -6.02 -4.34
N ALA A 177 -6.08 -6.68 -4.08
CA ALA A 177 -5.85 -7.38 -2.82
C ALA A 177 -5.82 -6.46 -1.59
N MET A 178 -5.34 -5.21 -1.75
CA MET A 178 -5.41 -4.18 -0.70
C MET A 178 -6.84 -3.73 -0.40
N ALA A 179 -7.67 -3.60 -1.43
CA ALA A 179 -9.08 -3.24 -1.26
C ALA A 179 -9.92 -4.36 -0.63
N HIS A 180 -9.51 -5.61 -0.82
CA HIS A 180 -10.24 -6.80 -0.38
C HIS A 180 -9.38 -7.71 0.51
N PRO A 181 -9.04 -7.30 1.75
CA PRO A 181 -8.17 -8.06 2.64
C PRO A 181 -8.76 -9.41 3.08
N ALA A 182 -10.09 -9.54 3.06
CA ALA A 182 -10.82 -10.77 3.36
C ALA A 182 -10.70 -11.86 2.28
N ILE A 183 -10.08 -11.57 1.13
CA ILE A 183 -9.89 -12.52 0.03
C ILE A 183 -8.43 -12.97 0.00
N ALA A 184 -8.21 -14.28 -0.14
CA ALA A 184 -6.89 -14.85 -0.37
C ALA A 184 -6.50 -14.75 -1.85
N PHE A 185 -5.27 -14.32 -2.14
CA PHE A 185 -4.74 -14.21 -3.51
C PHE A 185 -3.49 -15.05 -3.68
N SER A 186 -3.41 -15.78 -4.79
CA SER A 186 -2.21 -16.50 -5.21
C SER A 186 -1.90 -16.12 -6.65
N VAL A 187 -0.65 -15.77 -6.95
CA VAL A 187 -0.20 -15.47 -8.32
C VAL A 187 1.09 -16.23 -8.60
N GLY A 188 1.15 -16.95 -9.72
CA GLY A 188 2.32 -17.71 -10.12
C GLY A 188 2.36 -18.03 -11.61
N ASP A 189 3.32 -18.85 -12.04
CA ASP A 189 3.40 -19.36 -13.43
C ASP A 189 3.01 -20.86 -13.54
N GLY A 190 2.57 -21.44 -12.42
CA GLY A 190 2.27 -22.87 -12.25
C GLY A 190 3.45 -23.69 -11.68
N SER A 191 4.66 -23.14 -11.70
CA SER A 191 5.86 -23.74 -11.09
C SER A 191 6.37 -22.92 -9.90
N ARG A 192 6.33 -21.60 -10.02
CA ARG A 192 6.81 -20.64 -9.03
C ARG A 192 5.68 -19.73 -8.59
N THR A 193 5.58 -19.54 -7.29
CA THR A 193 4.72 -18.52 -6.67
C THR A 193 5.42 -17.16 -6.71
N MET A 194 4.74 -16.15 -7.23
CA MET A 194 5.20 -14.75 -7.29
C MET A 194 4.57 -13.89 -6.19
N LEU A 195 3.32 -14.16 -5.83
CA LEU A 195 2.59 -13.49 -4.76
C LEU A 195 1.69 -14.51 -4.07
N LYS A 196 1.68 -14.50 -2.74
CA LYS A 196 0.74 -15.30 -1.95
C LYS A 196 0.31 -14.48 -0.75
N LEU A 197 -0.98 -14.24 -0.67
CA LEU A 197 -1.63 -13.40 0.32
C LEU A 197 -2.74 -14.23 0.96
N ALA A 198 -2.56 -14.61 2.23
CA ALA A 198 -3.60 -15.31 2.97
C ALA A 198 -4.77 -14.36 3.28
N GLN A 199 -5.96 -14.91 3.51
CA GLN A 199 -7.09 -14.14 4.02
C GLN A 199 -6.70 -13.48 5.35
N ALA A 200 -6.80 -12.16 5.41
CA ALA A 200 -6.57 -11.42 6.65
C ALA A 200 -7.74 -11.66 7.62
N GLN A 201 -7.44 -11.69 8.92
CA GLN A 201 -8.39 -11.94 9.99
C GLN A 201 -8.50 -10.72 10.91
N GLY A 202 -9.56 -10.65 11.72
CA GLY A 202 -9.76 -9.55 12.67
C GLY A 202 -10.67 -8.44 12.15
N ASP A 203 -10.63 -7.29 12.82
CA ASP A 203 -11.35 -6.10 12.36
C ASP A 203 -10.79 -5.56 11.03
N MET A 204 -11.58 -4.75 10.33
CA MET A 204 -11.24 -4.29 8.98
C MET A 204 -9.94 -3.47 8.95
N LEU A 205 -9.65 -2.69 10.00
CA LEU A 205 -8.47 -1.83 10.04
C LEU A 205 -7.19 -2.67 10.20
N SER A 206 -7.20 -3.62 11.13
CA SER A 206 -6.10 -4.54 11.38
C SER A 206 -5.87 -5.47 10.18
N ALA A 207 -6.96 -6.02 9.63
CA ALA A 207 -6.90 -6.87 8.44
C ALA A 207 -6.34 -6.12 7.23
N ARG A 208 -6.67 -4.83 7.07
CA ARG A 208 -6.05 -3.96 6.06
C ARG A 208 -4.56 -3.75 6.36
N LEU A 209 -4.17 -3.47 7.60
CA LEU A 209 -2.76 -3.26 7.95
C LEU A 209 -1.90 -4.48 7.62
N ASP A 210 -2.32 -5.68 8.03
CA ASP A 210 -1.62 -6.94 7.72
C ASP A 210 -1.47 -7.16 6.21
N ARG A 211 -2.53 -6.89 5.47
CA ARG A 211 -2.53 -6.98 4.00
C ARG A 211 -1.57 -5.97 3.38
N LEU A 212 -1.53 -4.74 3.89
CA LEU A 212 -0.66 -3.68 3.40
C LEU A 212 0.80 -4.00 3.69
N ASP A 213 1.13 -4.48 4.88
CA ASP A 213 2.49 -4.87 5.28
C ASP A 213 3.02 -5.99 4.37
N ALA A 214 2.20 -7.01 4.11
CA ALA A 214 2.53 -8.10 3.19
C ALA A 214 2.78 -7.65 1.73
N ILE A 215 2.24 -6.51 1.30
CA ILE A 215 2.38 -6.01 -0.08
C ILE A 215 3.45 -4.93 -0.21
N MET A 216 3.52 -4.01 0.75
CA MET A 216 4.37 -2.82 0.76
C MET A 216 5.75 -3.11 1.39
N GLY A 217 5.86 -4.20 2.15
CA GLY A 217 7.06 -4.66 2.83
C GLY A 217 6.91 -4.55 4.35
N ASN A 218 7.53 -5.50 5.06
CA ASN A 218 7.39 -5.76 6.51
C ASN A 218 7.93 -4.66 7.46
N GLU A 219 8.05 -3.43 6.97
CA GLU A 219 8.41 -2.24 7.74
C GLU A 219 7.26 -1.23 7.75
N PHE A 220 6.23 -1.44 6.94
CA PHE A 220 5.13 -0.49 6.79
C PHE A 220 4.28 -0.47 8.05
N ALA A 221 3.85 -1.63 8.57
CA ALA A 221 3.01 -1.69 9.76
C ALA A 221 3.66 -1.03 10.99
N ALA A 222 4.97 -1.24 11.17
CA ALA A 222 5.72 -0.67 12.29
C ALA A 222 5.88 0.86 12.22
N ASN A 223 5.78 1.43 11.02
CA ASN A 223 5.99 2.86 10.76
C ASN A 223 4.74 3.54 10.16
N ALA A 224 3.57 2.93 10.36
CA ALA A 224 2.29 3.44 9.86
C ALA A 224 1.46 4.06 10.98
N LEU A 225 0.76 5.13 10.63
CA LEU A 225 -0.27 5.77 11.43
C LEU A 225 -1.63 5.40 10.84
N ALA A 226 -2.55 4.96 11.69
CA ALA A 226 -3.94 4.74 11.29
C ALA A 226 -4.63 6.08 11.03
N ILE A 227 -5.48 6.09 10.02
CA ILE A 227 -6.37 7.20 9.68
C ILE A 227 -7.80 6.70 9.77
N ASP A 228 -8.62 7.47 10.47
CA ASP A 228 -10.06 7.28 10.58
C ASP A 228 -10.69 8.67 10.77
N ALA A 229 -11.35 9.18 9.74
CA ALA A 229 -11.93 10.51 9.74
C ALA A 229 -13.23 10.52 8.94
N GLU A 230 -14.26 11.15 9.49
CA GLU A 230 -15.55 11.29 8.84
C GLU A 230 -15.94 12.77 8.71
N ARG A 231 -16.50 13.15 7.56
CA ARG A 231 -17.03 14.49 7.35
C ARG A 231 -18.12 14.49 6.29
N GLU A 232 -19.29 15.03 6.64
CA GLU A 232 -20.39 15.27 5.68
C GLU A 232 -20.75 14.02 4.85
N GLY A 233 -20.74 12.84 5.49
CA GLY A 233 -21.04 11.55 4.87
C GLY A 233 -19.88 10.89 4.11
N LEU A 234 -18.71 11.53 4.05
CA LEU A 234 -17.48 10.93 3.53
C LEU A 234 -16.70 10.29 4.68
N HIS A 235 -16.21 9.07 4.47
CA HIS A 235 -15.36 8.37 5.44
C HIS A 235 -14.00 8.08 4.83
N LEU A 236 -12.95 8.63 5.44
CA LEU A 236 -11.56 8.38 5.08
C LEU A 236 -10.93 7.46 6.12
N SER A 237 -10.54 6.27 5.70
CA SER A 237 -9.84 5.30 6.52
C SER A 237 -8.52 4.85 5.88
N GLY A 238 -7.63 4.23 6.65
CA GLY A 238 -6.43 3.59 6.09
C GLY A 238 -5.18 3.82 6.92
N HIS A 239 -4.03 3.75 6.27
CA HIS A 239 -2.74 3.86 6.93
C HIS A 239 -1.79 4.74 6.12
N ILE A 240 -1.07 5.61 6.83
CA ILE A 240 -0.07 6.50 6.25
C ILE A 240 1.27 6.30 6.94
N GLY A 241 2.36 6.27 6.17
CA GLY A 241 3.71 6.14 6.71
C GLY A 241 4.14 7.40 7.44
N LEU A 242 4.91 7.24 8.50
CA LEU A 242 5.65 8.33 9.12
C LEU A 242 6.51 9.06 8.08
N PRO A 243 6.82 10.36 8.26
CA PRO A 243 7.65 11.10 7.31
C PRO A 243 9.01 10.46 7.03
N THR A 244 9.57 9.71 7.98
CA THR A 244 10.81 8.94 7.85
C THR A 244 10.68 7.74 6.90
N LEU A 245 9.47 7.20 6.72
CA LEU A 245 9.16 6.10 5.79
C LEU A 245 8.71 6.64 4.44
N ASN A 246 9.67 6.96 3.58
CA ASN A 246 9.41 7.58 2.28
C ASN A 246 10.35 7.04 1.17
N ARG A 247 9.97 7.25 -0.10
CA ARG A 247 10.72 6.80 -1.30
C ARG A 247 10.91 7.95 -2.29
N GLY A 248 11.84 7.78 -3.23
CA GLY A 248 12.05 8.73 -4.34
C GLY A 248 11.01 8.63 -5.46
N ASN A 249 9.95 7.83 -5.29
CA ASN A 249 8.85 7.74 -6.25
C ASN A 249 7.53 7.43 -5.54
N ALA A 250 6.42 7.73 -6.21
CA ALA A 250 5.06 7.52 -5.71
C ALA A 250 4.52 6.09 -5.87
N ALA A 251 5.37 5.08 -6.13
CA ALA A 251 4.90 3.74 -6.48
C ALA A 251 4.15 3.04 -5.34
N LEU A 252 4.42 3.42 -4.09
CA LEU A 252 3.78 2.88 -2.87
C LEU A 252 2.73 3.83 -2.28
N GLN A 253 2.09 4.63 -3.13
CA GLN A 253 0.94 5.44 -2.78
C GLN A 253 -0.31 4.84 -3.40
N PHE A 254 -1.17 4.29 -2.55
CA PHE A 254 -2.40 3.63 -2.95
C PHE A 254 -3.61 4.42 -2.46
N LEU A 255 -4.54 4.69 -3.37
CA LEU A 255 -5.75 5.44 -3.11
C LEU A 255 -6.92 4.64 -3.66
N PHE A 256 -7.94 4.49 -2.84
CA PHE A 256 -9.14 3.72 -3.15
C PHE A 256 -10.37 4.57 -2.91
N VAL A 257 -11.35 4.48 -3.82
CA VAL A 257 -12.66 5.11 -3.66
C VAL A 257 -13.72 4.04 -3.81
N ASN A 258 -14.55 3.83 -2.78
CA ASN A 258 -15.55 2.75 -2.73
C ASN A 258 -14.97 1.39 -3.14
N GLY A 259 -13.80 1.03 -2.59
CA GLY A 259 -13.08 -0.21 -2.89
C GLY A 259 -12.35 -0.24 -4.25
N ARG A 260 -12.50 0.77 -5.11
CA ARG A 260 -11.88 0.81 -6.44
C ARG A 260 -10.51 1.51 -6.41
N PRO A 261 -9.43 0.92 -6.93
CA PRO A 261 -8.14 1.58 -6.99
C PRO A 261 -8.14 2.74 -7.99
N VAL A 262 -7.74 3.94 -7.56
CA VAL A 262 -7.75 5.15 -8.40
C VAL A 262 -6.35 5.77 -8.56
N LYS A 263 -6.18 6.54 -9.63
CA LYS A 263 -4.99 7.33 -9.96
C LYS A 263 -5.34 8.80 -10.19
N ASP A 264 -6.24 9.32 -9.37
CA ASP A 264 -6.79 10.66 -9.54
C ASP A 264 -5.82 11.76 -9.06
N LYS A 265 -5.64 12.81 -9.88
CA LYS A 265 -4.69 13.90 -9.61
C LYS A 265 -5.05 14.72 -8.37
N LEU A 266 -6.34 14.88 -8.07
CA LEU A 266 -6.78 15.64 -6.90
C LEU A 266 -6.38 14.93 -5.62
N LEU A 267 -6.62 13.62 -5.54
CA LEU A 267 -6.28 12.83 -4.35
C LEU A 267 -4.76 12.81 -4.10
N PHE A 268 -3.96 12.57 -5.14
CA PHE A 268 -2.50 12.64 -5.05
C PHE A 268 -2.01 14.04 -4.67
N GLY A 269 -2.66 15.09 -5.20
CA GLY A 269 -2.38 16.48 -4.83
C GLY A 269 -2.71 16.80 -3.38
N ALA A 270 -3.80 16.23 -2.84
CA ALA A 270 -4.20 16.37 -1.45
C ALA A 270 -3.17 15.73 -0.50
N VAL A 271 -2.78 14.49 -0.77
CA VAL A 271 -1.69 13.79 -0.05
C VAL A 271 -0.41 14.62 -0.05
N ARG A 272 0.02 15.09 -1.23
CA ARG A 272 1.23 15.93 -1.35
C ARG A 272 1.11 17.22 -0.55
N GLY A 273 -0.07 17.84 -0.52
CA GLY A 273 -0.35 19.04 0.27
C GLY A 273 -0.30 18.79 1.78
N ALA A 274 -0.71 17.60 2.24
CA ALA A 274 -0.68 17.22 3.65
C ALA A 274 0.74 16.97 4.16
N TYR A 275 1.59 16.34 3.34
CA TYR A 275 2.97 15.99 3.69
C TYR A 275 4.01 17.08 3.43
N ARG A 276 3.63 18.19 2.77
CA ARG A 276 4.56 19.22 2.28
C ARG A 276 5.53 19.76 3.34
N ASP A 277 5.08 19.84 4.59
CA ASP A 277 5.87 20.41 5.68
C ASP A 277 6.70 19.36 6.44
N PHE A 278 6.57 18.08 6.08
CA PHE A 278 7.17 16.95 6.79
C PHE A 278 8.23 16.19 5.98
N ILE A 279 8.19 16.30 4.64
CA ILE A 279 9.13 15.60 3.75
C ILE A 279 9.62 16.52 2.64
N SER A 280 10.82 16.26 2.14
CA SER A 280 11.39 16.96 0.98
C SER A 280 10.54 16.79 -0.28
N HIS A 281 10.60 17.78 -1.19
CA HIS A 281 9.70 17.89 -2.34
C HIS A 281 9.78 16.73 -3.35
N ASP A 282 10.88 15.98 -3.37
CA ASP A 282 11.21 14.85 -4.26
C ASP A 282 10.96 13.48 -3.58
N ARG A 283 10.48 13.51 -2.32
CA ARG A 283 10.17 12.32 -1.54
C ARG A 283 8.67 12.10 -1.49
N HIS A 284 8.29 10.84 -1.37
CA HIS A 284 6.92 10.39 -1.38
C HIS A 284 6.67 9.44 -0.20
N PRO A 285 5.66 9.70 0.65
CA PRO A 285 5.33 8.80 1.75
C PRO A 285 4.75 7.50 1.20
N LEU A 286 4.95 6.41 1.94
CA LEU A 286 4.18 5.19 1.75
C LEU A 286 2.79 5.39 2.36
N LEU A 287 1.73 5.00 1.66
CA LEU A 287 0.36 5.04 2.21
C LEU A 287 -0.61 4.17 1.43
N ALA A 288 -1.70 3.82 2.11
CA ALA A 288 -2.92 3.32 1.50
C ALA A 288 -4.13 3.94 2.19
N LEU A 289 -4.91 4.71 1.44
CA LEU A 289 -6.10 5.40 1.93
C LEU A 289 -7.34 4.93 1.17
N PHE A 290 -8.42 4.73 1.93
CA PHE A 290 -9.71 4.24 1.48
C PHE A 290 -10.75 5.32 1.77
N LEU A 291 -11.38 5.82 0.72
CA LEU A 291 -12.37 6.86 0.79
C LEU A 291 -13.73 6.28 0.39
N ASP A 292 -14.63 6.21 1.35
CA ASP A 292 -16.01 5.79 1.13
C ASP A 292 -16.90 7.04 0.98
N ILE A 293 -17.63 7.13 -0.14
CA ILE A 293 -18.45 8.27 -0.54
C ILE A 293 -19.79 7.77 -1.07
N PRO A 294 -20.91 8.46 -0.79
CA PRO A 294 -22.19 8.20 -1.46
C PRO A 294 -22.06 8.19 -2.99
N SER A 295 -22.63 7.18 -3.67
CA SER A 295 -22.55 6.99 -5.13
C SER A 295 -23.05 8.21 -5.91
N GLU A 296 -24.10 8.88 -5.43
CA GLU A 296 -24.67 10.12 -5.97
C GLU A 296 -23.70 11.33 -6.00
N SER A 297 -22.60 11.26 -5.24
CA SER A 297 -21.57 12.28 -5.18
C SER A 297 -20.30 11.90 -5.97
N LEU A 298 -20.34 10.77 -6.69
CA LEU A 298 -19.21 10.17 -7.37
C LEU A 298 -19.58 9.71 -8.80
N ASP A 299 -18.94 10.29 -9.79
CA ASP A 299 -18.99 9.79 -11.18
C ASP A 299 -17.77 8.90 -11.46
N VAL A 300 -18.03 7.60 -11.64
CA VAL A 300 -17.01 6.59 -11.98
C VAL A 300 -16.88 6.35 -13.49
N ASN A 301 -17.78 6.90 -14.31
CA ASN A 301 -17.84 6.67 -15.76
C ASN A 301 -16.99 7.68 -16.55
N VAL A 302 -15.81 8.05 -16.02
CA VAL A 302 -14.97 9.12 -16.59
C VAL A 302 -13.92 8.57 -17.55
N HIS A 303 -13.35 7.40 -17.26
CA HIS A 303 -12.28 6.79 -18.05
C HIS A 303 -12.57 5.31 -18.36
N PRO A 304 -12.24 4.78 -19.56
CA PRO A 304 -12.51 3.38 -19.92
C PRO A 304 -11.96 2.35 -18.92
N ALA A 305 -10.74 2.59 -18.41
CA ALA A 305 -10.09 1.74 -17.40
C ALA A 305 -10.57 1.95 -15.96
N LYS A 306 -11.51 2.89 -15.73
CA LYS A 306 -12.09 3.25 -14.42
C LYS A 306 -11.06 3.63 -13.34
N THR A 307 -9.91 4.17 -13.76
CA THR A 307 -8.82 4.59 -12.86
C THR A 307 -8.97 6.04 -12.38
N GLU A 308 -9.85 6.81 -13.01
CA GLU A 308 -10.13 8.20 -12.69
C GLU A 308 -11.59 8.33 -12.28
N VAL A 309 -11.87 9.23 -11.34
CA VAL A 309 -13.21 9.49 -10.82
C VAL A 309 -13.44 10.99 -10.75
N ARG A 310 -14.70 11.41 -10.81
CA ARG A 310 -15.09 12.81 -10.61
C ARG A 310 -15.95 12.93 -9.37
N PHE A 311 -15.58 13.86 -8.51
CA PHE A 311 -16.32 14.16 -7.29
C PHE A 311 -17.25 15.34 -7.55
N ARG A 312 -18.47 15.28 -7.00
CA ARG A 312 -19.41 16.41 -7.01
C ARG A 312 -18.85 17.60 -6.24
N ASP A 313 -18.26 17.35 -5.06
CA ASP A 313 -17.52 18.33 -4.28
C ASP A 313 -16.05 17.91 -4.08
N ALA A 314 -15.22 18.32 -5.03
CA ALA A 314 -13.78 18.14 -5.00
C ALA A 314 -13.09 18.84 -3.82
N GLY A 315 -13.64 19.97 -3.35
CA GLY A 315 -13.06 20.77 -2.27
C GLY A 315 -13.19 20.07 -0.92
N LEU A 316 -14.37 19.52 -0.66
CA LEU A 316 -14.67 18.74 0.54
C LEU A 316 -13.75 17.52 0.67
N VAL A 317 -13.63 16.72 -0.40
CA VAL A 317 -12.76 15.53 -0.45
C VAL A 317 -11.30 15.91 -0.16
N ARG A 318 -10.79 16.94 -0.84
CA ARG A 318 -9.43 17.43 -0.62
C ARG A 318 -9.24 17.91 0.81
N GLY A 319 -10.19 18.67 1.35
CA GLY A 319 -10.15 19.22 2.71
C GLY A 319 -10.10 18.11 3.76
N LEU A 320 -10.93 17.06 3.61
CA LEU A 320 -10.92 15.89 4.48
C LEU A 320 -9.56 15.21 4.50
N ILE A 321 -8.99 14.88 3.33
CA ILE A 321 -7.68 14.22 3.23
C ILE A 321 -6.58 15.07 3.85
N VAL A 322 -6.52 16.36 3.50
CA VAL A 322 -5.44 17.24 4.00
C VAL A 322 -5.54 17.41 5.51
N SER A 323 -6.73 17.65 6.05
CA SER A 323 -6.92 17.86 7.49
C SER A 323 -6.64 16.59 8.30
N ALA A 324 -7.17 15.44 7.88
CA ALA A 324 -6.96 14.15 8.56
C ALA A 324 -5.48 13.75 8.62
N LEU A 325 -4.76 13.84 7.50
CA LEU A 325 -3.34 13.51 7.44
C LEU A 325 -2.50 14.49 8.28
N ARG A 326 -2.76 15.79 8.21
CA ARG A 326 -2.03 16.79 9.00
C ARG A 326 -2.23 16.59 10.50
N HIS A 327 -3.46 16.28 10.91
CA HIS A 327 -3.77 16.00 12.31
C HIS A 327 -2.99 14.79 12.82
N ALA A 328 -3.03 13.66 12.10
CA ALA A 328 -2.31 12.44 12.46
C ALA A 328 -0.78 12.64 12.50
N LEU A 329 -0.22 13.36 11.53
CA LEU A 329 1.22 13.64 11.48
C LEU A 329 1.69 14.55 12.62
N ALA A 330 0.90 15.58 12.96
CA ALA A 330 1.19 16.47 14.08
C ALA A 330 1.16 15.71 15.42
N GLU A 331 0.14 14.88 15.64
CA GLU A 331 0.01 14.07 16.85
C GLU A 331 1.19 13.09 17.01
N ALA A 332 1.63 12.46 15.91
CA ALA A 332 2.80 11.58 15.92
C ALA A 332 4.10 12.34 16.24
N GLY A 333 4.27 13.55 15.70
CA GLY A 333 5.41 14.42 16.00
C GLY A 333 5.48 14.80 17.49
N HIS A 334 4.34 15.11 18.11
CA HIS A 334 4.27 15.40 19.55
C HIS A 334 4.58 14.17 20.43
N ARG A 335 4.14 12.96 20.03
CA ARG A 335 4.46 11.71 20.73
C ARG A 335 5.95 11.35 20.68
N ALA A 336 6.61 11.58 19.54
CA ALA A 336 8.05 11.35 19.40
C ALA A 336 8.87 12.31 20.30
N SER A 337 8.46 13.58 20.38
CA SER A 337 9.15 14.57 21.22
C SER A 337 8.99 14.28 22.73
N THR A 338 7.80 13.86 23.17
CA THR A 338 7.53 13.58 24.60
C THR A 338 8.18 12.30 25.13
N SER A 339 8.26 11.25 24.30
CA SER A 339 8.89 9.97 24.69
C SER A 339 10.42 10.08 24.83
N VAL A 340 11.09 10.79 23.91
CA VAL A 340 12.54 11.05 23.99
C VAL A 340 12.85 11.93 25.21
N SER A 341 12.03 12.95 25.49
CA SER A 341 12.18 13.77 26.70
C SER A 341 12.04 12.96 27.99
N ASN A 342 11.05 12.06 28.08
CA ASN A 342 10.87 11.22 29.26
C ASN A 342 11.98 10.18 29.46
N GLN A 343 12.51 9.63 28.37
CA GLN A 343 13.61 8.66 28.44
C GLN A 343 14.95 9.34 28.78
N ALA A 344 15.18 10.57 28.28
CA ALA A 344 16.32 11.39 28.67
C ALA A 344 16.22 11.89 30.13
N LEU A 345 15.02 12.26 30.60
CA LEU A 345 14.77 12.64 31.99
C LEU A 345 14.94 11.45 32.96
N GLY A 346 14.55 10.24 32.55
CA GLY A 346 14.75 9.03 33.35
C GLY A 346 16.21 8.58 33.44
N ALA A 347 17.02 8.84 32.41
CA ALA A 347 18.46 8.54 32.41
C ALA A 347 19.29 9.55 33.22
N MET A 348 18.70 10.69 33.60
CA MET A 348 19.34 11.76 34.38
C MET A 348 18.89 11.78 35.85
N GLN A 349 18.09 10.81 36.30
CA GLN A 349 17.77 10.65 37.72
C GLN A 349 18.91 9.89 38.42
N PRO A 350 19.59 10.50 39.41
CA PRO A 350 20.59 9.78 40.20
C PRO A 350 19.90 8.65 40.98
N GLU A 351 20.37 7.42 40.80
CA GLU A 351 19.98 6.27 41.60
C GLU A 351 20.15 6.61 43.07
N THR A 352 19.05 6.65 43.82
CA THR A 352 19.11 6.73 45.28
C THR A 352 19.52 5.33 45.76
N GLU A 353 20.79 5.18 46.15
CA GLU A 353 21.34 3.94 46.69
C GLU A 353 20.56 3.49 47.93
N ALA A 354 19.60 2.60 47.74
CA ALA A 354 19.01 1.83 48.82
C ALA A 354 19.91 0.63 49.11
N HIS A 355 20.78 0.74 50.11
CA HIS A 355 21.52 -0.38 50.66
C HIS A 355 20.56 -1.46 51.21
N GLN A 356 20.28 -2.49 50.41
CA GLN A 356 19.69 -3.73 50.91
C GLN A 356 20.80 -4.78 51.12
N ASN A 357 21.10 -5.03 52.39
CA ASN A 357 21.91 -6.16 52.84
C ASN A 357 21.16 -7.47 52.54
N TYR A 358 21.58 -8.20 51.50
CA TYR A 358 21.19 -9.59 51.29
C TYR A 358 22.33 -10.53 51.71
N GLN A 359 22.19 -11.14 52.88
CA GLN A 359 22.94 -12.33 53.28
C GLN A 359 22.50 -13.52 52.43
N GLY A 360 23.45 -14.11 51.71
CA GLY A 360 23.22 -15.29 50.89
C GLY A 360 22.95 -16.54 51.71
N ASN A 361 22.18 -17.46 51.13
CA ASN A 361 22.19 -18.86 51.53
C ASN A 361 22.19 -19.73 50.28
N TYR A 362 23.32 -20.41 50.05
CA TYR A 362 23.47 -21.40 48.99
C TYR A 362 22.89 -22.74 49.47
N SER A 363 22.07 -23.37 48.63
CA SER A 363 21.92 -24.82 48.65
C SER A 363 21.99 -25.37 47.24
N ALA A 364 22.87 -26.34 47.10
CA ALA A 364 23.26 -27.00 45.87
C ALA A 364 22.14 -27.87 45.31
N ASN A 365 22.03 -27.93 43.98
CA ASN A 365 21.87 -29.23 43.33
C ASN A 365 22.40 -29.24 41.90
N GLN A 366 23.10 -30.34 41.59
CA GLN A 366 23.81 -30.64 40.36
C GLN A 366 22.82 -30.95 39.21
N ASN A 367 23.09 -30.54 37.96
CA ASN A 367 23.77 -31.41 36.98
C ASN A 367 23.83 -30.80 35.55
N ARG A 368 24.92 -31.15 34.84
CA ARG A 368 25.17 -31.19 33.38
C ARG A 368 25.49 -29.91 32.58
N SER A 369 26.79 -29.61 32.55
CA SER A 369 27.68 -29.55 31.38
C SER A 369 27.22 -28.90 30.07
N TYR A 370 27.73 -27.69 29.83
CA TYR A 370 28.38 -27.32 28.56
C TYR A 370 29.61 -26.47 28.92
N ALA A 371 30.81 -26.98 28.66
CA ALA A 371 32.04 -26.21 28.86
C ALA A 371 32.28 -25.33 27.61
N PRO A 372 32.30 -24.00 27.72
CA PRO A 372 32.75 -23.15 26.62
C PRO A 372 34.27 -23.32 26.42
N SER A 373 34.70 -23.21 25.17
CA SER A 373 36.10 -23.35 24.76
C SER A 373 37.00 -22.26 25.38
N LEU A 374 38.26 -22.64 25.63
CA LEU A 374 39.29 -21.81 26.26
C LEU A 374 39.43 -20.40 25.65
N GLY A 375 39.15 -20.23 24.35
CA GLY A 375 39.26 -18.94 23.65
C GLY A 375 38.22 -17.89 24.04
N LEU A 376 37.05 -18.29 24.57
CA LEU A 376 36.02 -17.33 25.01
C LEU A 376 36.33 -16.76 26.41
N GLN A 377 37.11 -17.49 27.21
CA GLN A 377 37.55 -17.07 28.54
C GLN A 377 38.73 -16.09 28.50
N GLU A 378 39.60 -16.19 27.50
CA GLU A 378 40.70 -15.24 27.27
C GLU A 378 40.19 -13.88 26.76
N ALA A 379 39.27 -13.88 25.78
CA ALA A 379 38.71 -12.64 25.21
C ALA A 379 37.88 -11.83 26.23
N ALA A 380 37.18 -12.51 27.14
CA ALA A 380 36.44 -11.83 28.21
C ALA A 380 37.36 -11.21 29.27
N ARG A 381 38.57 -11.76 29.47
CA ARG A 381 39.55 -11.21 30.41
C ARG A 381 40.30 -10.01 29.83
N GLU A 382 40.59 -9.99 28.53
CA GLU A 382 41.18 -8.82 27.85
C GLU A 382 40.22 -7.61 27.80
N PHE A 383 38.90 -7.83 27.76
CA PHE A 383 37.94 -6.73 27.78
C PHE A 383 37.74 -6.13 29.19
N GLN A 384 38.17 -6.85 30.23
CA GLN A 384 37.97 -6.48 31.64
C GLN A 384 39.26 -6.13 32.38
N THR A 385 40.40 -6.11 31.69
CA THR A 385 41.66 -5.59 32.24
C THR A 385 41.57 -4.08 32.44
N PRO A 386 41.83 -3.55 33.66
CA PRO A 386 42.01 -2.13 33.85
C PRO A 386 43.21 -1.63 33.03
N LEU A 387 43.06 -0.51 32.33
CA LEU A 387 44.12 0.16 31.58
C LEU A 387 45.20 0.70 32.53
N ASN A 388 46.12 -0.16 32.96
CA ASN A 388 47.17 0.19 33.92
C ASN A 388 48.42 0.86 33.31
N ASN A 389 48.46 1.09 31.99
CA ASN A 389 49.62 1.71 31.31
C ASN A 389 49.22 2.97 30.51
N LEU A 390 48.61 3.94 31.17
CA LEU A 390 48.58 5.33 30.71
C LEU A 390 49.49 6.16 31.64
N ASP A 391 50.81 6.01 31.47
CA ASP A 391 51.83 6.92 31.99
C ASP A 391 51.82 8.24 31.21
N GLY A 392 50.67 8.91 31.21
CA GLY A 392 50.51 10.29 30.81
C GLY A 392 49.61 10.90 31.84
N SER A 393 50.15 11.78 32.69
CA SER A 393 49.32 12.58 33.59
C SER A 393 48.32 13.37 32.76
N LEU A 394 47.10 12.85 32.62
CA LEU A 394 45.95 13.65 32.28
C LEU A 394 45.71 14.50 33.53
N SER A 395 46.41 15.63 33.58
CA SER A 395 46.03 16.72 34.48
C SER A 395 44.64 17.14 33.99
N VAL A 396 43.60 16.60 34.64
CA VAL A 396 42.31 17.26 34.64
C VAL A 396 42.63 18.60 35.30
N LYS A 397 42.75 19.66 34.49
CA LYS A 397 42.57 20.99 35.00
C LYS A 397 41.17 20.95 35.61
N GLU A 398 41.11 20.96 36.93
CA GLU A 398 39.90 21.35 37.64
C GLU A 398 39.63 22.78 37.16
N VAL A 399 38.83 22.88 36.11
CA VAL A 399 38.25 24.15 35.71
C VAL A 399 37.31 24.42 36.86
N ALA A 400 37.69 25.37 37.71
CA ALA A 400 36.82 25.87 38.77
C ALA A 400 35.42 26.00 38.17
N ALA A 401 34.43 25.39 38.81
CA ALA A 401 33.06 25.43 38.36
C ALA A 401 32.69 26.90 38.12
N GLU A 402 32.76 27.32 36.86
CA GLU A 402 32.19 28.59 36.44
C GLU A 402 30.72 28.45 36.79
N GLN A 403 30.25 29.42 37.57
CA GLN A 403 28.87 29.49 38.00
C GLN A 403 27.99 29.22 36.79
N ILE A 404 27.15 28.19 36.88
CA ILE A 404 26.16 27.90 35.85
C ILE A 404 25.31 29.16 35.77
N GLU A 405 25.55 30.00 34.75
CA GLU A 405 24.68 31.13 34.46
C GLU A 405 23.28 30.56 34.23
N GLU A 406 22.33 30.92 35.09
CA GLU A 406 20.93 30.58 34.92
C GLU A 406 20.48 31.05 33.53
N VAL A 407 20.02 30.10 32.72
CA VAL A 407 19.44 30.38 31.42
C VAL A 407 18.17 31.18 31.67
N PRO A 408 18.03 32.42 31.15
CA PRO A 408 16.80 33.18 31.31
C PRO A 408 15.61 32.41 30.71
N ASP A 409 14.47 32.37 31.41
CA ASP A 409 13.24 31.67 30.99
C ASP A 409 12.72 32.08 29.61
N ASP A 410 13.15 33.23 29.10
CA ASP A 410 12.70 33.81 27.83
C ASP A 410 13.38 33.20 26.58
N TRP A 411 14.32 32.25 26.74
CA TRP A 411 15.10 31.67 25.65
C TRP A 411 14.71 30.20 25.40
N PRO A 412 13.70 29.91 24.55
CA PRO A 412 13.14 28.57 24.38
C PRO A 412 14.12 27.55 23.76
N LEU A 413 15.19 28.00 23.11
CA LEU A 413 16.26 27.15 22.58
C LEU A 413 17.53 27.20 23.45
N GLY A 414 17.50 27.95 24.56
CA GLY A 414 18.61 28.09 25.48
C GLY A 414 19.74 29.01 25.00
N VAL A 415 20.86 28.98 25.73
CA VAL A 415 22.07 29.77 25.46
C VAL A 415 23.01 28.98 24.56
N ALA A 416 23.35 29.51 23.38
CA ALA A 416 24.36 28.88 22.51
C ALA A 416 25.73 28.82 23.21
N ARG A 417 26.27 27.61 23.40
CA ARG A 417 27.55 27.37 24.08
C ARG A 417 28.67 27.00 23.12
N ALA A 418 28.35 26.32 22.01
CA ALA A 418 29.36 25.92 21.03
C ALA A 418 28.78 25.86 19.62
N GLN A 419 29.67 25.97 18.63
CA GLN A 419 29.36 25.74 17.22
C GLN A 419 30.30 24.64 16.70
N LEU A 420 29.71 23.60 16.09
CA LEU A 420 30.44 22.45 15.58
C LEU A 420 30.43 22.45 14.06
N HIS A 421 31.63 22.41 13.47
CA HIS A 421 31.84 22.33 12.02
C HIS A 421 31.08 23.41 11.23
N GLU A 422 30.86 24.59 11.83
CA GLU A 422 30.04 25.68 11.27
C GLU A 422 28.61 25.27 10.86
N THR A 423 28.18 24.04 11.22
CA THR A 423 26.92 23.44 10.76
C THR A 423 25.92 23.37 11.91
N TYR A 424 26.38 22.99 13.10
CA TYR A 424 25.51 22.79 14.25
C TYR A 424 25.81 23.79 15.36
N ILE A 425 24.77 24.34 15.97
CA ILE A 425 24.85 25.09 17.23
C ILE A 425 24.41 24.18 18.36
N VAL A 426 25.22 24.09 19.41
CA VAL A 426 24.88 23.39 20.66
C VAL A 426 24.51 24.45 21.69
N ALA A 427 23.27 24.43 22.15
CA ALA A 427 22.72 25.36 23.12
C ALA A 427 22.33 24.64 24.41
N GLN A 428 22.54 25.30 25.54
CA GLN A 428 22.18 24.81 26.87
C GLN A 428 20.84 25.43 27.29
N THR A 429 19.87 24.61 27.67
CA THR A 429 18.59 25.04 28.26
C THR A 429 18.63 24.87 29.78
N ASP A 430 17.57 25.34 30.46
CA ASP A 430 17.30 25.10 31.87
C ASP A 430 17.31 23.61 32.27
N SER A 431 16.95 22.74 31.32
CA SER A 431 16.66 21.32 31.51
C SER A 431 17.57 20.39 30.69
N GLY A 432 18.48 20.92 29.87
CA GLY A 432 19.34 20.08 29.03
C GLY A 432 20.11 20.81 27.92
N ILE A 433 20.22 20.14 26.76
CA ILE A 433 20.97 20.61 25.60
C ILE A 433 20.10 20.49 24.34
N VAL A 434 20.12 21.51 23.49
CA VAL A 434 19.50 21.56 22.17
C VAL A 434 20.59 21.62 21.10
N ILE A 435 20.48 20.82 20.05
CA ILE A 435 21.36 20.88 18.88
C ILE A 435 20.55 21.41 17.68
N VAL A 436 21.00 22.53 17.12
CA VAL A 436 20.35 23.22 16.00
C VAL A 436 21.21 23.07 14.75
N ASP A 437 20.65 22.49 13.69
CA ASP A 437 21.22 22.58 12.35
C ASP A 437 20.97 23.98 11.78
N GLN A 438 22.04 24.75 11.56
CA GLN A 438 21.94 26.12 11.10
C GLN A 438 21.34 26.24 9.70
N HIS A 439 21.60 25.28 8.82
CA HIS A 439 21.08 25.33 7.45
C HIS A 439 19.57 25.13 7.46
N ALA A 440 19.10 24.10 8.15
CA ALA A 440 17.67 23.82 8.31
C ALA A 440 16.94 24.96 9.05
N ALA A 441 17.56 25.54 10.08
CA ALA A 441 16.99 26.66 10.83
C ALA A 441 16.86 27.92 9.95
N HIS A 442 17.87 28.22 9.13
CA HIS A 442 17.82 29.35 8.19
C HIS A 442 16.71 29.18 7.15
N GLU A 443 16.62 27.99 6.53
CA GLU A 443 15.56 27.68 5.56
C GLU A 443 14.16 27.82 6.20
N ARG A 444 14.02 27.38 7.46
CA ARG A 444 12.77 27.49 8.21
C ARG A 444 12.36 28.94 8.46
N LEU A 445 13.29 29.82 8.81
CA LEU A 445 13.05 31.25 9.01
C LEU A 445 12.60 31.91 7.71
N VAL A 446 13.35 31.69 6.61
CA VAL A 446 13.02 32.22 5.29
C VAL A 446 11.61 31.78 4.86
N TYR A 447 11.27 30.51 5.09
CA TYR A 447 9.94 29.99 4.76
C TYR A 447 8.82 30.66 5.58
N GLU A 448 9.00 30.85 6.89
CA GLU A 448 8.00 31.52 7.73
C GLU A 448 7.83 33.00 7.35
N ASP A 449 8.93 33.68 6.99
CA ASP A 449 8.88 35.06 6.51
C ASP A 449 8.11 35.15 5.18
N MET A 450 8.37 34.23 4.24
CA MET A 450 7.61 34.13 2.99
C MET A 450 6.13 33.86 3.24
N LYS A 451 5.81 33.03 4.24
CA LYS A 451 4.43 32.68 4.60
C LYS A 451 3.70 33.86 5.23
N LYS A 452 4.36 34.64 6.08
CA LYS A 452 3.81 35.90 6.64
C LYS A 452 3.59 36.93 5.54
N ALA A 453 4.56 37.13 4.66
CA ALA A 453 4.42 38.03 3.52
C ALA A 453 3.23 37.63 2.61
N LEU A 454 3.05 36.33 2.34
CA LEU A 454 1.90 35.84 1.56
C LEU A 454 0.54 36.02 2.26
N ALA A 455 0.53 36.11 3.59
CA ALA A 455 -0.68 36.33 4.39
C ALA A 455 -0.98 37.82 4.58
N GLU A 456 0.03 38.69 4.50
CA GLU A 456 -0.10 40.15 4.60
C GLU A 456 -0.41 40.83 3.25
N ASP A 457 0.11 40.30 2.12
CA ASP A 457 -0.14 40.81 0.76
C ASP A 457 -1.36 40.13 0.05
N GLY A 458 -2.37 39.73 0.83
CA GLY A 458 -3.59 39.06 0.34
C GLY A 458 -4.48 39.92 -0.57
#